data_AF-A0A1G9V2Z0-F1
#
_entry.id   AF-A0A1G9V2Z0-F1
#
_cell.length_a   1.000
_cell.length_b   1.000
_cell.length_c   1.000
_cell.angle_alpha   90.00
_cell.angle_beta   90.00
_cell.angle_gamma   90.00
#
_symmetry.space_group_name_H-M   'P 1'
#
loop_
_entity.id
_entity.type
_entity.pdbx_description
1 polymer ?
#
loop_
_entity_poly.entity_id
_entity_poly.type
_entity_poly.pdbx_seq_one_letter_code
_entity_poly.pdbx_strand_id
1 'polypeptide(L)'
;MPTLAAVTGLVTPPDANLALILKVLPALVVILITAAVCARLAQLVMQPRVLGEMVAGVLLGPTLFGWLFPGAQAALFPPEVRPILYVLSTIGLTLYMFLVGAGIEHNTQVTGEARKAGVLAASGILPSLLLGFGAGLLLHDLLSLPDVGPVPFALFVGGALSLTAFPMPARILYERGLEHSPIGRLTLMAAAVDDALAWCVLAVLSALHLGSGAGGALPTIGLTIGFAVVMLKVVAPLLRPLGRTVARTGRLGPTGMYVVILVPLTAGWLTDWIGVYAVFGGFIAGLAMPRDAKFREVLHGRMMEVVSTLLLPAFFTFSGLNTQLGGIAGGALPLYKLALPDRFEHVSKLARSDRRPVRAGSNPS
;
A
#
# COMPACT_ATOMS: atom_id res chain seq x y z
N MET A 1 -5.68 -41.55 -13.84
CA MET A 1 -6.67 -40.52 -13.44
C MET A 1 -6.98 -39.67 -14.65
N PRO A 2 -8.17 -39.82 -15.27
CA PRO A 2 -8.61 -38.98 -16.37
C PRO A 2 -9.27 -37.74 -15.77
N THR A 3 -8.54 -36.66 -15.57
CA THR A 3 -9.05 -35.50 -14.83
C THR A 3 -8.84 -34.21 -15.62
N LEU A 4 -9.94 -33.47 -15.81
CA LEU A 4 -10.14 -32.18 -16.49
C LEU A 4 -10.22 -32.16 -18.02
N ALA A 5 -9.29 -32.78 -18.77
CA ALA A 5 -9.30 -32.65 -20.25
C ALA A 5 -10.49 -33.34 -20.94
N ALA A 6 -11.05 -34.39 -20.34
CA ALA A 6 -12.20 -35.11 -20.88
C ALA A 6 -13.53 -34.38 -20.63
N VAL A 7 -13.59 -33.49 -19.63
CA VAL A 7 -14.80 -32.69 -19.33
C VAL A 7 -14.90 -31.48 -20.26
N THR A 8 -13.76 -30.96 -20.74
CA THR A 8 -13.69 -29.83 -21.68
C THR A 8 -14.11 -30.15 -23.11
N GLY A 9 -14.24 -31.43 -23.49
CA GLY A 9 -14.63 -31.85 -24.85
C GLY A 9 -16.16 -31.91 -25.09
N LEU A 10 -16.98 -31.77 -24.04
CA LEU A 10 -18.44 -31.86 -24.11
C LEU A 10 -19.14 -30.49 -24.15
N VAL A 11 -18.37 -29.40 -24.08
CA VAL A 11 -18.89 -28.03 -24.00
C VAL A 11 -18.51 -27.29 -25.27
N THR A 12 -19.48 -26.64 -25.90
CA THR A 12 -19.31 -25.65 -26.99
C THR A 12 -18.07 -24.79 -26.77
N PRO A 13 -17.39 -24.30 -27.83
CA PRO A 13 -16.17 -23.52 -27.69
C PRO A 13 -16.41 -22.45 -26.62
N PRO A 14 -15.63 -22.45 -25.51
CA PRO A 14 -15.90 -21.56 -24.41
C PRO A 14 -15.86 -20.15 -24.96
N ASP A 15 -16.94 -19.39 -24.75
CA ASP A 15 -16.94 -17.97 -25.01
C ASP A 15 -15.72 -17.38 -24.30
N ALA A 16 -15.07 -16.38 -24.92
CA ALA A 16 -13.79 -15.86 -24.42
C ALA A 16 -13.88 -15.41 -22.95
N ASN A 17 -15.06 -14.98 -22.50
CA ASN A 17 -15.34 -14.62 -21.11
C ASN A 17 -15.32 -15.85 -20.19
N LEU A 18 -15.96 -16.95 -20.55
CA LEU A 18 -15.89 -18.21 -19.79
C LEU A 18 -14.44 -18.71 -19.68
N ALA A 19 -13.68 -18.71 -20.77
CA ALA A 19 -12.28 -19.11 -20.74
C ALA A 19 -11.44 -18.25 -19.78
N LEU A 20 -11.75 -16.95 -19.70
CA LEU A 20 -11.10 -16.02 -18.78
C LEU A 20 -11.50 -16.27 -17.33
N ILE A 21 -12.79 -16.48 -17.05
CA ILE A 21 -13.31 -16.78 -15.70
C ILE A 21 -12.67 -18.06 -15.15
N LEU A 22 -12.51 -19.10 -15.99
CA LEU A 22 -11.87 -20.36 -15.62
C LEU A 22 -10.39 -20.20 -15.25
N LYS A 23 -9.73 -19.12 -15.69
CA LYS A 23 -8.35 -18.77 -15.28
C LYS A 23 -8.32 -17.87 -14.05
N VAL A 24 -9.20 -16.86 -13.98
CA VAL A 24 -9.19 -15.84 -12.92
C VAL A 24 -9.65 -16.42 -11.57
N LEU A 25 -10.71 -17.23 -11.54
CA LEU A 25 -11.24 -17.75 -10.28
C LEU A 25 -10.23 -18.62 -9.51
N PRO A 26 -9.55 -19.60 -10.14
CA PRO A 26 -8.50 -20.34 -9.46
C PRO A 26 -7.35 -19.46 -8.97
N ALA A 27 -6.93 -18.47 -9.76
CA ALA A 27 -5.89 -17.53 -9.37
C ALA A 27 -6.28 -16.74 -8.12
N LEU A 28 -7.53 -16.24 -8.07
CA LEU A 28 -8.05 -15.54 -6.89
C LEU A 28 -8.16 -16.47 -5.67
N VAL A 29 -8.61 -17.71 -5.84
CA VAL A 29 -8.66 -18.69 -4.75
C VAL A 29 -7.27 -18.94 -4.17
N VAL A 30 -6.26 -19.16 -5.02
CA VAL A 30 -4.87 -19.36 -4.57
C VAL A 30 -4.34 -18.11 -3.86
N ILE A 31 -4.61 -16.92 -4.39
CA ILE A 31 -4.25 -15.65 -3.75
C ILE A 31 -4.85 -15.58 -2.34
N LEU A 32 -6.16 -15.79 -2.19
CA LEU A 32 -6.84 -15.67 -0.89
C LEU A 32 -6.37 -16.72 0.12
N ILE A 33 -6.18 -17.97 -0.31
CA ILE A 33 -5.67 -19.04 0.57
C ILE A 33 -4.26 -18.70 1.05
N THR A 34 -3.37 -18.35 0.12
CA THR A 34 -1.97 -18.06 0.45
C THR A 34 -1.88 -16.82 1.34
N ALA A 35 -2.62 -15.75 1.01
CA ALA A 35 -2.70 -14.54 1.80
C ALA A 35 -3.23 -14.82 3.21
N ALA A 36 -4.28 -15.63 3.36
CA ALA A 36 -4.82 -15.99 4.67
C ALA A 36 -3.82 -16.81 5.51
N VAL A 37 -3.11 -17.76 4.90
CA VAL A 37 -2.07 -18.56 5.56
C VAL A 37 -0.92 -17.66 6.02
N CYS A 38 -0.37 -16.85 5.12
CA CYS A 38 0.73 -15.94 5.44
C CYS A 38 0.34 -14.86 6.45
N ALA A 39 -0.89 -14.33 6.38
CA ALA A 39 -1.42 -13.40 7.37
C ALA A 39 -1.50 -14.04 8.76
N ARG A 40 -1.96 -15.29 8.87
CA ARG A 40 -1.96 -16.02 10.15
C ARG A 40 -0.55 -16.25 10.67
N LEU A 41 0.38 -16.67 9.81
CA LEU A 41 1.78 -16.86 10.19
C LEU A 41 2.42 -15.54 10.67
N ALA A 42 2.14 -14.42 9.99
CA ALA A 42 2.59 -13.10 10.40
C ALA A 42 2.06 -12.72 11.79
N GLN A 43 0.78 -12.99 12.07
CA GLN A 43 0.20 -12.75 13.39
C GLN A 43 0.85 -13.59 14.50
N LEU A 44 1.26 -14.83 14.22
CA LEU A 44 1.97 -15.67 15.19
C LEU A 44 3.32 -15.07 15.62
N VAL A 45 3.96 -14.29 14.74
CA VAL A 45 5.21 -13.56 15.03
C VAL A 45 4.96 -12.08 15.36
N MET A 46 3.75 -11.73 15.80
CA MET A 46 3.35 -10.38 16.22
C MET A 46 3.36 -9.31 15.11
N GLN A 47 3.41 -9.73 13.85
CA GLN A 47 3.36 -8.84 12.68
C GLN A 47 1.91 -8.57 12.23
N PRO A 48 1.62 -7.39 11.64
CA PRO A 48 0.32 -7.09 11.04
C PRO A 48 -0.08 -8.08 9.94
N ARG A 49 -1.37 -8.31 9.74
CA ARG A 49 -1.86 -9.27 8.73
C ARG A 49 -1.46 -8.84 7.33
N VAL A 50 -1.57 -7.54 7.05
CA VAL A 50 -1.20 -6.94 5.78
C VAL A 50 0.23 -7.29 5.33
N LEU A 51 1.18 -7.41 6.27
CA LEU A 51 2.55 -7.83 5.95
C LEU A 51 2.57 -9.26 5.41
N GLY A 52 1.81 -10.17 6.02
CA GLY A 52 1.66 -11.54 5.55
C GLY A 52 1.02 -11.62 4.16
N GLU A 53 0.05 -10.76 3.87
CA GLU A 53 -0.60 -10.68 2.55
C GLU A 53 0.40 -10.20 1.46
N MET A 54 1.26 -9.23 1.77
CA MET A 54 2.34 -8.81 0.87
C MET A 54 3.37 -9.92 0.64
N VAL A 55 3.78 -10.62 1.70
CA VAL A 55 4.69 -11.77 1.61
C VAL A 55 4.08 -12.87 0.74
N ALA A 56 2.78 -13.16 0.87
CA ALA A 56 2.09 -14.11 0.00
C ALA A 56 2.23 -13.76 -1.49
N GLY A 57 2.15 -12.47 -1.83
CA GLY A 57 2.41 -11.98 -3.18
C GLY A 57 3.81 -12.29 -3.69
N VAL A 58 4.83 -12.02 -2.87
CA VAL A 58 6.24 -12.32 -3.21
C VAL A 58 6.46 -13.83 -3.37
N LEU A 59 5.84 -14.66 -2.52
CA LEU A 59 5.93 -16.11 -2.59
C LEU A 59 5.27 -16.66 -3.87
N LEU A 60 4.08 -16.17 -4.24
CA LEU A 60 3.37 -16.55 -5.47
C LEU A 60 3.98 -15.93 -6.74
N GLY A 61 4.82 -14.90 -6.57
CA GLY A 61 5.47 -14.18 -7.65
C GLY A 61 6.64 -14.95 -8.29
N PRO A 62 7.37 -14.30 -9.19
CA PRO A 62 8.52 -14.89 -9.88
C PRO A 62 9.68 -15.24 -8.93
N THR A 63 9.72 -14.61 -7.75
CA THR A 63 10.83 -14.74 -6.79
C THR A 63 10.94 -16.15 -6.18
N LEU A 64 9.82 -16.79 -5.81
CA LEU A 64 9.83 -18.14 -5.26
C LEU A 64 9.06 -19.12 -6.13
N PHE A 65 7.76 -18.92 -6.32
CA PHE A 65 6.93 -19.86 -7.07
C PHE A 65 7.33 -19.92 -8.55
N GLY A 66 7.61 -18.78 -9.17
CA GLY A 66 8.12 -18.75 -10.55
C GLY A 66 9.54 -19.29 -10.69
N TRP A 67 10.35 -19.27 -9.63
CA TRP A 67 11.69 -19.85 -9.62
C TRP A 67 11.65 -21.38 -9.46
N LEU A 68 10.83 -21.90 -8.55
CA LEU A 68 10.68 -23.34 -8.31
C LEU A 68 9.85 -24.04 -9.40
N PHE A 69 8.76 -23.41 -9.85
CA PHE A 69 7.77 -23.99 -10.76
C PHE A 69 7.31 -22.97 -11.82
N PRO A 70 8.19 -22.56 -12.75
CA PRO A 70 7.89 -21.51 -13.75
C PRO A 70 6.65 -21.83 -14.60
N GLY A 71 6.49 -23.09 -15.02
CA GLY A 71 5.33 -23.52 -15.81
C GLY A 71 4.00 -23.43 -15.04
N ALA A 72 4.00 -23.81 -13.75
CA ALA A 72 2.81 -23.73 -12.91
C ALA A 72 2.44 -22.27 -12.59
N GLN A 73 3.44 -21.42 -12.35
CA GLN A 73 3.24 -19.99 -12.12
C GLN A 73 2.67 -19.29 -13.36
N ALA A 74 3.21 -19.59 -14.55
CA ALA A 74 2.71 -19.03 -15.81
C ALA A 74 1.29 -19.53 -16.14
N ALA A 75 0.98 -20.78 -15.80
CA ALA A 75 -0.37 -21.34 -15.95
C ALA A 75 -1.38 -20.71 -14.98
N LEU A 76 -0.96 -20.37 -13.76
CA LEU A 76 -1.82 -19.77 -12.74
C LEU A 76 -2.02 -18.26 -12.94
N PHE A 77 -0.99 -17.53 -13.39
CA PHE A 77 -1.02 -16.08 -13.62
C PHE A 77 -0.63 -15.72 -15.06
N PRO A 78 -1.41 -16.18 -16.06
CA PRO A 78 -1.16 -15.85 -17.45
C PRO A 78 -1.35 -14.34 -17.70
N PRO A 79 -0.76 -13.79 -18.78
CA PRO A 79 -0.80 -12.36 -19.09
C PRO A 79 -2.22 -11.78 -19.12
N GLU A 80 -3.22 -12.55 -19.53
CA GLU A 80 -4.62 -12.10 -19.58
C GLU A 80 -5.26 -11.93 -18.19
N VAL A 81 -4.78 -12.64 -17.17
CA VAL A 81 -5.35 -12.60 -15.80
C VAL A 81 -4.83 -11.38 -15.02
N ARG A 82 -3.58 -10.97 -15.26
CA ARG A 82 -2.93 -9.90 -14.48
C ARG A 82 -3.66 -8.55 -14.54
N PRO A 83 -4.12 -8.06 -15.71
CA PRO A 83 -4.91 -6.82 -15.78
C PRO A 83 -6.23 -6.90 -15.00
N ILE A 84 -6.86 -8.06 -14.95
CA ILE A 84 -8.13 -8.26 -14.22
C ILE A 84 -7.88 -8.20 -12.72
N LEU A 85 -6.82 -8.87 -12.26
CA LEU A 85 -6.38 -8.78 -10.87
C LEU A 85 -6.01 -7.34 -10.51
N TYR A 86 -5.36 -6.59 -11.40
CA TYR A 86 -5.08 -5.17 -11.20
C TYR A 86 -6.37 -4.36 -11.01
N VAL A 87 -7.35 -4.48 -11.91
CA VAL A 87 -8.63 -3.75 -11.79
C VAL A 87 -9.37 -4.10 -10.50
N LEU A 88 -9.47 -5.39 -10.18
CA LEU A 88 -10.11 -5.87 -8.94
C LEU A 88 -9.40 -5.30 -7.70
N SER A 89 -8.07 -5.30 -7.72
CA SER A 89 -7.23 -4.78 -6.66
C SER A 89 -7.40 -3.27 -6.47
N THR A 90 -7.44 -2.51 -7.57
CA THR A 90 -7.63 -1.05 -7.55
C THR A 90 -9.02 -0.68 -7.04
N ILE A 91 -10.07 -1.40 -7.46
CA ILE A 91 -11.43 -1.24 -6.89
C ILE A 91 -11.41 -1.54 -5.39
N GLY A 92 -10.77 -2.64 -4.99
CA GLY A 92 -10.61 -3.04 -3.60
C GLY A 92 -9.96 -1.98 -2.72
N LEU A 93 -8.82 -1.46 -3.18
CA LEU A 93 -8.08 -0.42 -2.49
C LEU A 93 -8.87 0.89 -2.43
N THR A 94 -9.58 1.25 -3.50
CA THR A 94 -10.41 2.46 -3.57
C THR A 94 -11.55 2.39 -2.56
N LEU A 95 -12.25 1.25 -2.49
CA LEU A 95 -13.31 1.02 -1.50
C LEU A 95 -12.76 0.98 -0.07
N TYR A 96 -11.56 0.43 0.11
CA TYR A 96 -10.89 0.44 1.40
C TYR A 96 -10.55 1.86 1.85
N MET A 97 -9.96 2.68 0.98
CA MET A 97 -9.66 4.08 1.27
C MET A 97 -10.91 4.91 1.51
N PHE A 98 -11.99 4.59 0.81
CA PHE A 98 -13.30 5.14 1.10
C PHE A 98 -13.76 4.85 2.52
N LEU A 99 -13.65 3.59 2.97
CA LEU A 99 -13.98 3.21 4.34
C LEU A 99 -13.06 3.91 5.36
N VAL A 100 -11.76 4.01 5.08
CA VAL A 100 -10.82 4.76 5.92
C VAL A 100 -11.24 6.23 6.03
N GLY A 101 -11.56 6.89 4.92
CA GLY A 101 -12.01 8.29 4.91
C GLY A 101 -13.34 8.49 5.65
N ALA A 102 -14.31 7.58 5.49
CA ALA A 102 -15.59 7.62 6.21
C ALA A 102 -15.41 7.35 7.71
N GLY A 103 -14.35 6.63 8.09
CA GLY A 103 -13.94 6.36 9.45
C GLY A 103 -13.40 7.57 10.20
N ILE A 104 -12.85 8.56 9.50
CA ILE A 104 -12.17 9.70 10.13
C ILE A 104 -13.18 10.62 10.83
N GLU A 105 -13.03 10.69 12.16
CA GLU A 105 -13.78 11.63 12.99
C GLU A 105 -13.29 13.05 12.75
N HIS A 106 -14.15 13.84 12.13
CA HIS A 106 -13.95 15.28 11.99
C HIS A 106 -14.35 15.97 13.30
N ASN A 107 -13.58 15.73 14.37
CA ASN A 107 -13.74 16.56 15.54
C ASN A 107 -13.05 17.91 15.28
N THR A 108 -13.84 18.90 14.89
CA THR A 108 -13.42 20.29 14.58
C THR A 108 -12.80 21.05 15.76
N GLN A 109 -12.64 20.41 16.92
CA GLN A 109 -12.21 21.06 18.16
C GLN A 109 -10.70 21.01 18.43
N VAL A 110 -9.90 20.28 17.65
CA VAL A 110 -8.43 20.25 17.86
C VAL A 110 -7.71 21.13 16.85
N THR A 111 -7.76 22.43 17.09
CA THR A 111 -6.97 23.42 16.35
C THR A 111 -5.48 23.02 16.37
N GLY A 112 -4.87 22.94 15.18
CA GLY A 112 -3.44 22.64 15.03
C GLY A 112 -3.05 21.17 14.78
N GLU A 113 -4.00 20.22 14.75
CA GLU A 113 -3.68 18.83 14.34
C GLU A 113 -3.11 18.76 12.92
N ALA A 114 -3.62 19.55 11.98
CA ALA A 114 -3.08 19.61 10.62
C ALA A 114 -1.61 20.08 10.57
N ARG A 115 -1.25 21.07 11.41
CA ARG A 115 0.14 21.52 11.53
C ARG A 115 1.02 20.45 12.15
N LYS A 116 0.54 19.77 13.21
CA LYS A 116 1.26 18.65 13.84
C LYS A 116 1.45 17.49 12.86
N ALA A 117 0.43 17.16 12.06
CA ALA A 117 0.48 16.14 11.03
C ALA A 117 1.50 16.50 9.95
N GLY A 118 1.49 17.76 9.47
CA GLY A 118 2.47 18.24 8.49
C GLY A 118 3.91 18.25 9.03
N VAL A 119 4.11 18.58 10.31
CA VAL A 119 5.43 18.49 10.95
C VAL A 119 5.86 17.03 11.10
N LEU A 120 4.95 16.13 11.49
CA LEU A 120 5.22 14.70 11.61
C LEU A 120 5.61 14.09 10.25
N ALA A 121 4.81 14.37 9.22
CA ALA A 121 5.07 14.06 7.81
C ALA A 121 6.48 14.51 7.38
N ALA A 122 6.76 15.82 7.51
CA ALA A 122 8.06 16.38 7.15
C ALA A 122 9.22 15.77 7.94
N SER A 123 9.02 15.44 9.22
CA SER A 123 10.05 14.82 10.06
C SER A 123 10.39 13.38 9.65
N GLY A 124 9.48 12.67 8.97
CA GLY A 124 9.75 11.35 8.40
C GLY A 124 10.34 11.44 6.99
N ILE A 125 9.76 12.30 6.15
CA ILE A 125 10.16 12.48 4.75
C ILE A 125 11.57 13.05 4.64
N LEU A 126 11.84 14.21 5.26
CA LEU A 126 13.11 14.92 5.03
C LEU A 126 14.35 14.09 5.38
N PRO A 127 14.45 13.44 6.56
CA PRO A 127 15.60 12.61 6.87
C PRO A 127 15.74 11.41 5.93
N SER A 128 14.64 10.73 5.62
CA SER A 128 14.65 9.55 4.74
C SER A 128 15.06 9.92 3.32
N LEU A 129 14.57 11.06 2.81
CA LEU A 129 14.93 11.61 1.51
C LEU A 129 16.42 11.99 1.45
N LEU A 130 16.92 12.69 2.46
CA LEU A 130 18.32 13.12 2.51
C LEU A 130 19.28 11.93 2.64
N LEU A 131 18.95 10.97 3.51
CA LEU A 131 19.74 9.75 3.69
C LEU A 131 19.70 8.88 2.44
N GLY A 132 18.53 8.72 1.81
CA GLY A 132 18.39 7.97 0.56
C GLY A 132 19.07 8.65 -0.61
N PHE A 133 19.03 9.98 -0.70
CA PHE A 133 19.78 10.76 -1.69
C PHE A 133 21.28 10.60 -1.50
N GLY A 134 21.78 10.73 -0.28
CA GLY A 134 23.19 10.50 0.05
C GLY A 134 23.63 9.07 -0.29
N ALA A 135 22.83 8.07 0.08
CA ALA A 135 23.09 6.67 -0.27
C ALA A 135 23.06 6.45 -1.80
N GLY A 136 22.14 7.10 -2.51
CA GLY A 136 22.05 7.03 -3.96
C GLY A 136 23.27 7.60 -4.67
N LEU A 137 23.83 8.72 -4.18
CA LEU A 137 25.10 9.25 -4.72
C LEU A 137 26.28 8.30 -4.49
N LEU A 138 26.35 7.66 -3.32
CA LEU A 138 27.42 6.72 -2.98
C LEU A 138 27.31 5.39 -3.74
N LEU A 139 26.09 4.94 -4.03
CA LEU A 139 25.81 3.66 -4.68
C LEU A 139 25.60 3.78 -6.19
N HIS A 140 25.69 5.00 -6.75
CA HIS A 140 25.46 5.27 -8.16
C HIS A 140 26.29 4.35 -9.06
N ASP A 141 27.60 4.29 -8.84
CA ASP A 141 28.51 3.53 -9.70
C ASP A 141 28.31 2.00 -9.61
N LEU A 142 27.60 1.54 -8.58
CA LEU A 142 27.32 0.12 -8.32
C LEU A 142 25.94 -0.31 -8.82
N LEU A 143 24.93 0.57 -8.78
CA LEU A 143 23.52 0.22 -8.95
C LEU A 143 22.82 1.01 -10.06
N SER A 144 23.41 2.10 -10.56
CA SER A 144 22.81 2.92 -11.62
C SER A 144 22.89 2.22 -12.98
N LEU A 145 21.93 2.52 -13.84
CA LEU A 145 22.02 2.14 -15.25
C LEU A 145 23.00 3.09 -15.97
N PRO A 146 23.71 2.64 -17.03
CA PRO A 146 24.71 3.45 -17.72
C PRO A 146 24.23 4.82 -18.21
N ASP A 147 22.93 4.95 -18.51
CA ASP A 147 22.33 6.15 -19.10
C ASP A 147 21.74 7.13 -18.05
N VAL A 148 21.85 6.83 -16.75
CA VAL A 148 21.25 7.66 -15.69
C VAL A 148 22.35 8.37 -14.91
N GLY A 149 22.28 9.71 -14.85
CA GLY A 149 23.24 10.51 -14.08
C GLY A 149 23.09 10.35 -12.55
N PRO A 150 24.10 10.76 -11.78
CA PRO A 150 24.15 10.56 -10.33
C PRO A 150 23.04 11.27 -9.56
N VAL A 151 22.69 12.49 -9.97
CA VAL A 151 21.64 13.28 -9.30
C VAL A 151 20.24 12.70 -9.53
N PRO A 152 19.80 12.39 -10.77
CA PRO A 152 18.53 11.70 -11.00
C PRO A 152 18.41 10.36 -10.27
N PHE A 153 19.47 9.55 -10.27
CA PHE A 153 19.50 8.28 -9.54
C PHE A 153 19.35 8.50 -8.03
N ALA A 154 20.09 9.44 -7.45
CA ALA A 154 19.99 9.77 -6.03
C ALA A 154 18.63 10.33 -5.63
N LEU A 155 18.01 11.18 -6.47
CA LEU A 155 16.65 11.66 -6.25
C LEU A 155 15.63 10.52 -6.30
N PHE A 156 15.81 9.58 -7.23
CA PHE A 156 14.96 8.39 -7.32
C PHE A 156 15.08 7.52 -6.06
N VAL A 157 16.30 7.19 -5.62
CA VAL A 157 16.52 6.39 -4.39
C VAL A 157 16.00 7.11 -3.15
N GLY A 158 16.31 8.40 -3.02
CA GLY A 158 15.79 9.23 -1.93
C GLY A 158 14.26 9.27 -1.90
N GLY A 159 13.62 9.49 -3.06
CA GLY A 159 12.16 9.45 -3.19
C GLY A 159 11.60 8.07 -2.82
N ALA A 160 12.15 7.00 -3.39
CA ALA A 160 11.69 5.64 -3.13
C ALA A 160 11.75 5.24 -1.64
N LEU A 161 12.77 5.71 -0.91
CA LEU A 161 12.92 5.44 0.52
C LEU A 161 12.12 6.38 1.43
N SER A 162 11.72 7.54 0.90
CA SER A 162 11.03 8.57 1.68
C SER A 162 9.51 8.52 1.57
N LEU A 163 8.97 7.99 0.47
CA LEU A 163 7.53 7.98 0.20
C LEU A 163 6.88 6.77 0.88
N THR A 164 5.90 7.02 1.74
CA THR A 164 5.14 5.96 2.41
C THR A 164 3.79 5.84 1.74
N ALA A 165 3.30 4.61 1.52
CA ALA A 165 1.98 4.39 0.94
C ALA A 165 0.90 4.49 2.01
N PHE A 166 0.06 5.52 1.97
CA PHE A 166 -1.03 5.77 2.93
C PHE A 166 -1.91 4.57 3.29
N PRO A 167 -2.30 3.66 2.36
CA PRO A 167 -3.13 2.51 2.69
C PRO A 167 -2.54 1.56 3.74
N MET A 168 -1.21 1.46 3.81
CA MET A 168 -0.52 0.54 4.71
C MET A 168 -0.69 0.91 6.20
N PRO A 169 -0.28 2.11 6.66
CA PRO A 169 -0.50 2.52 8.05
C PRO A 169 -2.00 2.58 8.39
N ALA A 170 -2.87 2.93 7.45
CA ALA A 170 -4.31 2.86 7.65
C ALA A 170 -4.79 1.46 8.00
N ARG A 171 -4.23 0.45 7.30
CA ARG A 171 -4.58 -0.95 7.54
C ARG A 171 -4.06 -1.44 8.88
N ILE A 172 -2.82 -1.09 9.21
CA ILE A 172 -2.21 -1.45 10.48
C ILE A 172 -2.98 -0.85 11.65
N LEU A 173 -3.34 0.44 11.59
CA LEU A 173 -4.09 1.10 12.65
C LEU A 173 -5.49 0.49 12.82
N TYR A 174 -6.19 0.23 11.73
CA TYR A 174 -7.49 -0.45 11.75
C TYR A 174 -7.40 -1.87 12.37
N GLU A 175 -6.42 -2.68 11.94
CA GLU A 175 -6.23 -4.02 12.49
C GLU A 175 -5.88 -4.03 13.98
N ARG A 176 -5.28 -2.93 14.46
CA ARG A 176 -4.92 -2.75 15.87
C ARG A 176 -6.01 -2.03 16.68
N GLY A 177 -7.10 -1.59 16.06
CA GLY A 177 -8.15 -0.79 16.72
C GLY A 177 -7.67 0.57 17.22
N LEU A 178 -6.65 1.14 16.56
CA LEU A 178 -6.00 2.41 16.95
C LEU A 178 -6.39 3.60 16.07
N GLU A 179 -7.22 3.40 15.03
CA GLU A 179 -7.58 4.41 14.04
C GLU A 179 -8.31 5.63 14.63
N HIS A 180 -9.04 5.45 15.73
CA HIS A 180 -9.74 6.52 16.44
C HIS A 180 -8.93 7.15 17.57
N SER A 181 -7.77 6.57 17.91
CA SER A 181 -6.89 7.13 18.94
C SER A 181 -6.28 8.46 18.47
N PRO A 182 -5.89 9.38 19.39
CA PRO A 182 -5.22 10.63 19.01
C PRO A 182 -3.96 10.41 18.17
N ILE A 183 -3.18 9.37 18.50
CA ILE A 183 -1.98 8.99 17.76
C ILE A 183 -2.37 8.46 16.38
N GLY A 184 -3.34 7.54 16.30
CA GLY A 184 -3.80 6.99 15.03
C GLY A 184 -4.36 8.05 14.09
N ARG A 185 -5.19 8.98 14.58
CA ARG A 185 -5.70 10.10 13.77
C ARG A 185 -4.57 10.98 13.25
N LEU A 186 -3.61 11.35 14.11
CA LEU A 186 -2.46 12.14 13.70
C LEU A 186 -1.60 11.42 12.66
N THR A 187 -1.37 10.11 12.83
CA THR A 187 -0.63 9.26 11.88
C THR A 187 -1.36 9.16 10.54
N LEU A 188 -2.68 8.97 10.52
CA LEU A 188 -3.47 8.93 9.28
C LEU A 188 -3.44 10.27 8.55
N MET A 189 -3.55 11.39 9.28
CA MET A 189 -3.44 12.72 8.69
C MET A 189 -2.05 12.98 8.12
N ALA A 190 -0.99 12.60 8.85
CA ALA A 190 0.38 12.74 8.36
C ALA A 190 0.62 11.88 7.12
N ALA A 191 0.20 10.61 7.15
CA ALA A 191 0.33 9.71 6.01
C ALA A 191 -0.46 10.18 4.79
N ALA A 192 -1.65 10.78 4.96
CA ALA A 192 -2.40 11.37 3.85
C ALA A 192 -1.70 12.60 3.23
N VAL A 193 -1.02 13.42 4.05
CA VAL A 193 -0.19 14.54 3.58
C VAL A 193 1.03 14.01 2.84
N ASP A 194 1.70 12.98 3.37
CA ASP A 194 2.86 12.33 2.75
C ASP A 194 2.52 11.79 1.36
N ASP A 195 1.39 11.06 1.25
CA ASP A 195 0.92 10.47 0.00
C ASP A 195 0.58 11.57 -1.03
N ALA A 196 -0.07 12.66 -0.61
CA ALA A 196 -0.33 13.80 -1.50
C ALA A 196 0.95 14.47 -2.01
N LEU A 197 1.96 14.63 -1.14
CA LEU A 197 3.27 15.16 -1.53
C LEU A 197 4.01 14.20 -2.47
N ALA A 198 3.91 12.88 -2.24
CA ALA A 198 4.47 11.84 -3.09
C ALA A 198 4.03 12.01 -4.56
N TRP A 199 2.73 12.21 -4.78
CA TRP A 199 2.18 12.40 -6.12
C TRP A 199 2.56 13.72 -6.74
N CYS A 200 2.63 14.80 -5.96
CA CYS A 200 3.17 16.07 -6.44
C CYS A 200 4.61 15.91 -6.93
N VAL A 201 5.46 15.24 -6.16
CA VAL A 201 6.86 14.96 -6.53
C VAL A 201 6.92 14.08 -7.77
N LEU A 202 6.15 12.99 -7.81
CA LEU A 202 6.13 12.07 -8.96
C LEU A 202 5.60 12.73 -10.24
N ALA A 203 4.60 13.61 -10.14
CA ALA A 203 4.11 14.41 -11.25
C ALA A 203 5.20 15.36 -11.79
N VAL A 204 5.95 16.03 -10.89
CA VAL A 204 7.08 16.88 -11.27
C VAL A 204 8.19 16.06 -11.93
N LEU A 205 8.60 14.94 -11.33
CA LEU A 205 9.62 14.06 -11.91
C LEU A 205 9.21 13.53 -13.29
N SER A 206 7.95 13.18 -13.46
CA SER A 206 7.41 12.73 -14.75
C SER A 206 7.44 13.85 -15.78
N ALA A 207 6.99 15.06 -15.42
CA ALA A 207 7.01 16.22 -16.31
C ALA A 207 8.43 16.65 -16.73
N LEU A 208 9.41 16.49 -15.84
CA LEU A 208 10.82 16.73 -16.14
C LEU A 208 11.38 15.70 -17.14
N HIS A 209 11.06 14.42 -16.99
CA HIS A 209 11.51 13.37 -17.92
C HIS A 209 10.78 13.39 -19.26
N LEU A 210 9.50 13.78 -19.29
CA LEU A 210 8.67 13.86 -20.50
C LEU A 210 8.86 15.16 -21.29
N GLY A 211 9.73 16.07 -20.83
CA GLY A 211 10.04 17.32 -21.54
C GLY A 211 8.89 18.34 -21.60
N SER A 212 7.80 18.12 -20.85
CA SER A 212 6.62 18.99 -20.83
C SER A 212 6.76 20.20 -19.88
N GLY A 213 7.86 20.27 -19.12
CA GLY A 213 8.16 21.35 -18.19
C GLY A 213 7.26 21.36 -16.94
N ALA A 214 7.60 22.19 -15.95
CA ALA A 214 6.86 22.28 -14.69
C ALA A 214 5.37 22.69 -14.84
N GLY A 215 4.97 23.20 -16.01
CA GLY A 215 3.60 23.56 -16.34
C GLY A 215 2.62 22.38 -16.42
N GLY A 216 3.09 21.14 -16.60
CA GLY A 216 2.24 19.95 -16.66
C GLY A 216 1.64 19.53 -15.31
N ALA A 217 2.28 19.87 -14.18
CA ALA A 217 1.83 19.46 -12.85
C ALA A 217 0.78 20.41 -12.23
N LEU A 218 0.84 21.69 -12.57
CA LEU A 218 -0.10 22.72 -12.10
C LEU A 218 -1.59 22.41 -12.40
N PRO A 219 -1.99 22.00 -13.62
CA PRO A 219 -3.39 21.68 -13.90
C PRO A 219 -3.86 20.47 -13.10
N THR A 220 -3.03 19.43 -12.92
CA THR A 220 -3.36 18.27 -12.08
C THR A 220 -3.61 18.69 -10.63
N ILE A 221 -2.73 19.51 -10.04
CA ILE A 221 -2.91 20.02 -8.68
C ILE A 221 -4.20 20.85 -8.57
N GLY A 222 -4.42 21.77 -9.51
CA GLY A 222 -5.61 22.62 -9.54
C GLY A 222 -6.92 21.82 -9.66
N LEU A 223 -6.96 20.83 -10.55
CA LEU A 223 -8.10 19.93 -10.73
C LEU A 223 -8.33 19.07 -9.49
N THR A 224 -7.26 18.60 -8.82
CA THR A 224 -7.36 17.82 -7.58
C THR A 224 -7.97 18.63 -6.45
N ILE A 225 -7.51 19.88 -6.26
CA ILE A 225 -8.07 20.79 -5.27
C ILE A 225 -9.53 21.10 -5.61
N GLY A 226 -9.83 21.40 -6.88
CA GLY A 226 -11.19 21.63 -7.36
C GLY A 226 -12.11 20.44 -7.09
N PHE A 227 -11.66 19.22 -7.39
CA PHE A 227 -12.36 17.98 -7.10
C PHE A 227 -12.64 17.82 -5.60
N ALA A 228 -11.64 18.01 -4.75
CA ALA A 228 -11.80 17.92 -3.30
C ALA A 228 -12.81 18.96 -2.78
N VAL A 229 -12.76 20.19 -3.29
CA VAL A 229 -13.71 21.26 -2.94
C VAL A 229 -15.13 20.88 -3.36
N VAL A 230 -15.34 20.39 -4.59
CA VAL A 230 -16.66 19.95 -5.07
C VAL A 230 -17.19 18.79 -4.23
N MET A 231 -16.37 17.79 -3.95
CA MET A 231 -16.76 16.65 -3.11
C MET A 231 -17.18 17.10 -1.70
N LEU A 232 -16.40 17.96 -1.06
CA LEU A 232 -16.65 18.38 0.32
C LEU A 232 -17.72 19.48 0.47
N LYS A 233 -17.91 20.33 -0.54
CA LYS A 233 -18.86 21.46 -0.48
C LYS A 233 -20.18 21.19 -1.21
N VAL A 234 -20.20 20.33 -2.22
CA VAL A 234 -21.39 20.04 -3.02
C VAL A 234 -21.90 18.62 -2.75
N VAL A 235 -21.05 17.60 -2.87
CA VAL A 235 -21.48 16.20 -2.70
C VAL A 235 -21.78 15.88 -1.24
N ALA A 236 -20.94 16.31 -0.29
CA ALA A 236 -21.15 16.06 1.13
C ALA A 236 -22.51 16.54 1.66
N PRO A 237 -23.01 17.78 1.39
CA PRO A 237 -24.33 18.17 1.83
C PRO A 237 -25.47 17.39 1.15
N LEU A 238 -25.30 16.96 -0.10
CA LEU A 238 -26.26 16.11 -0.81
C LEU A 238 -26.37 14.71 -0.17
N LEU A 239 -25.30 14.22 0.47
CA LEU A 239 -25.29 12.93 1.17
C LEU A 239 -25.85 13.01 2.60
N ARG A 240 -25.94 14.19 3.23
CA ARG A 240 -26.45 14.35 4.62
C ARG A 240 -27.82 13.71 4.89
N PRO A 241 -28.83 13.76 3.99
CA PRO A 241 -30.10 13.11 4.22
C PRO A 241 -29.98 11.60 4.41
N LEU A 242 -29.01 10.96 3.75
CA LEU A 242 -28.74 9.53 3.91
C LEU A 242 -28.31 9.22 5.35
N GLY A 243 -27.37 9.99 5.90
CA GLY A 243 -26.92 9.85 7.29
C GLY A 243 -28.04 10.05 8.30
N ARG A 244 -28.86 11.11 8.12
CA ARG A 244 -30.04 11.37 8.97
C ARG A 244 -31.07 10.25 8.92
N THR A 245 -31.27 9.66 7.75
CA THR A 245 -32.20 8.53 7.57
C THR A 245 -31.69 7.31 8.33
N VAL A 246 -30.41 6.95 8.17
CA VAL A 246 -29.79 5.83 8.89
C VAL A 246 -29.72 6.09 10.40
N ALA A 247 -29.47 7.32 10.83
CA ALA A 247 -29.52 7.69 12.24
C ALA A 247 -30.89 7.39 12.86
N ARG A 248 -31.98 7.73 12.15
CA ARG A 248 -33.37 7.47 12.59
C ARG A 248 -33.77 6.00 12.52
N THR A 249 -33.52 5.34 11.39
CA THR A 249 -34.02 3.98 11.14
C THR A 249 -33.06 2.89 11.63
N GLY A 250 -31.79 3.23 11.83
CA GLY A 250 -30.71 2.28 12.11
C GLY A 250 -30.35 1.36 10.96
N ARG A 251 -30.90 1.57 9.75
CA ARG A 251 -30.71 0.65 8.62
C ARG A 251 -30.33 1.42 7.37
N LEU A 252 -29.26 0.96 6.72
CA LEU A 252 -28.91 1.39 5.37
C LEU A 252 -29.72 0.55 4.36
N GLY A 253 -30.74 1.17 3.77
CA GLY A 253 -31.59 0.52 2.76
C GLY A 253 -30.86 0.28 1.43
N PRO A 254 -31.45 -0.51 0.50
CA PRO A 254 -30.82 -0.85 -0.78
C PRO A 254 -30.41 0.38 -1.60
N THR A 255 -31.28 1.39 -1.71
CA THR A 255 -30.99 2.66 -2.40
C THR A 255 -29.80 3.40 -1.78
N GLY A 256 -29.71 3.40 -0.45
CA GLY A 256 -28.57 3.99 0.26
C GLY A 256 -27.26 3.27 -0.03
N MET A 257 -27.30 1.94 -0.16
CA MET A 257 -26.13 1.14 -0.53
C MET A 257 -25.66 1.43 -1.96
N TYR A 258 -26.58 1.60 -2.92
CA TYR A 258 -26.20 2.02 -4.28
C TYR A 258 -25.46 3.35 -4.27
N VAL A 259 -25.95 4.35 -3.52
CA VAL A 259 -25.27 5.65 -3.39
C VAL A 259 -23.88 5.48 -2.77
N VAL A 260 -23.77 4.71 -1.68
CA VAL A 260 -22.51 4.45 -0.99
C VAL A 260 -21.46 3.76 -1.87
N ILE A 261 -21.88 2.93 -2.83
CA ILE A 261 -20.96 2.26 -3.77
C ILE A 261 -20.64 3.15 -4.98
N LEU A 262 -21.64 3.85 -5.53
CA LEU A 262 -21.46 4.69 -6.71
C LEU A 262 -20.51 5.87 -6.43
N VAL A 263 -20.66 6.53 -5.29
CA VAL A 263 -19.85 7.71 -4.95
C VAL A 263 -18.34 7.44 -4.99
N PRO A 264 -17.78 6.42 -4.27
CA PRO A 264 -16.35 6.15 -4.31
C PRO A 264 -15.87 5.62 -5.67
N LEU A 265 -16.68 4.87 -6.41
CA LEU A 265 -16.29 4.40 -7.76
C LEU A 265 -16.22 5.54 -8.76
N THR A 266 -17.21 6.44 -8.76
CA THR A 266 -17.20 7.64 -9.61
C THR A 266 -16.08 8.59 -9.19
N ALA A 267 -15.86 8.77 -7.89
CA ALA A 267 -14.75 9.57 -7.37
C ALA A 267 -13.40 9.01 -7.83
N GLY A 268 -13.20 7.70 -7.71
CA GLY A 268 -11.98 7.02 -8.16
C GLY A 268 -11.74 7.19 -9.66
N TRP A 269 -12.77 6.98 -10.48
CA TRP A 269 -12.72 7.19 -11.93
C TRP A 269 -12.33 8.63 -12.31
N LEU A 270 -12.94 9.64 -11.67
CA LEU A 270 -12.61 11.04 -11.92
C LEU A 270 -11.17 11.35 -11.51
N THR A 271 -10.68 10.84 -10.38
CA THR A 271 -9.30 11.07 -9.93
C THR A 271 -8.26 10.36 -10.79
N ASP A 272 -8.57 9.18 -11.33
CA ASP A 272 -7.72 8.51 -12.34
C ASP A 272 -7.63 9.36 -13.61
N TRP A 273 -8.75 9.94 -14.05
CA TRP A 273 -8.78 10.83 -15.21
C TRP A 273 -7.98 12.12 -15.00
N ILE A 274 -7.92 12.63 -13.76
CA ILE A 274 -7.08 13.78 -13.38
C ILE A 274 -5.59 13.39 -13.25
N GLY A 275 -5.28 12.12 -12.97
CA GLY A 275 -3.92 11.60 -12.83
C GLY A 275 -3.43 11.42 -11.38
N VAL A 276 -4.33 11.26 -10.41
CA VAL A 276 -4.01 11.22 -8.95
C VAL A 276 -4.25 9.83 -8.33
N TYR A 277 -4.61 8.83 -9.14
CA TYR A 277 -5.01 7.49 -8.72
C TYR A 277 -6.36 7.41 -8.00
N ALA A 278 -7.15 6.38 -8.32
CA ALA A 278 -8.49 6.14 -7.81
C ALA A 278 -8.56 6.07 -6.27
N VAL A 279 -7.46 5.65 -5.65
CA VAL A 279 -7.23 5.53 -4.20
C VAL A 279 -7.58 6.83 -3.47
N PHE A 280 -7.17 7.99 -4.01
CA PHE A 280 -7.46 9.31 -3.43
C PHE A 280 -8.91 9.72 -3.62
N GLY A 281 -9.50 9.42 -4.78
CA GLY A 281 -10.92 9.64 -5.04
C GLY A 281 -11.78 8.89 -4.02
N GLY A 282 -11.45 7.62 -3.75
CA GLY A 282 -12.07 6.83 -2.70
C GLY A 282 -11.96 7.51 -1.33
N PHE A 283 -10.76 7.92 -0.92
CA PHE A 283 -10.54 8.59 0.36
C PHE A 283 -11.36 9.89 0.52
N ILE A 284 -11.32 10.78 -0.48
CA ILE A 284 -12.08 12.05 -0.47
C ILE A 284 -13.59 11.78 -0.46
N ALA A 285 -14.06 10.77 -1.20
CA ALA A 285 -15.44 10.31 -1.12
C ALA A 285 -15.82 9.85 0.29
N GLY A 286 -14.91 9.18 0.99
CA GLY A 286 -15.09 8.80 2.40
C GLY A 286 -15.23 10.02 3.30
N LEU A 287 -14.36 11.02 3.15
CA LEU A 287 -14.45 12.28 3.92
C LEU A 287 -15.75 13.06 3.65
N ALA A 288 -16.33 12.92 2.46
CA ALA A 288 -17.60 13.54 2.08
C ALA A 288 -18.83 12.82 2.65
N MET A 289 -18.69 11.60 3.17
CA MET A 289 -19.81 10.84 3.72
C MET A 289 -20.42 11.49 4.97
N PRO A 290 -21.69 11.17 5.30
CA PRO A 290 -22.35 11.66 6.50
C PRO A 290 -21.56 11.33 7.77
N ARG A 291 -21.49 12.32 8.67
CA ARG A 291 -20.67 12.24 9.89
C ARG A 291 -21.35 11.51 11.05
N ASP A 292 -22.60 11.08 10.87
CA ASP A 292 -23.39 10.40 11.90
C ASP A 292 -22.71 9.09 12.33
N ALA A 293 -22.45 8.91 13.62
CA ALA A 293 -21.74 7.74 14.15
C ALA A 293 -22.45 6.41 13.76
N LYS A 294 -23.78 6.39 13.85
CA LYS A 294 -24.60 5.22 13.47
C LYS A 294 -24.50 4.90 11.97
N PHE A 295 -24.37 5.92 11.11
CA PHE A 295 -24.16 5.69 9.68
C PHE A 295 -22.83 5.01 9.43
N ARG A 296 -21.76 5.52 10.06
CA ARG A 296 -20.41 4.96 9.94
C ARG A 296 -20.36 3.51 10.44
N GLU A 297 -20.96 3.23 11.60
CA GLU A 297 -21.03 1.87 12.16
C GLU A 297 -21.71 0.90 11.19
N VAL A 298 -22.89 1.26 10.65
CA VAL A 298 -23.62 0.42 9.69
C VAL A 298 -22.85 0.25 8.38
N LEU A 299 -22.19 1.30 7.91
CA LEU A 299 -21.38 1.28 6.70
C LEU A 299 -20.18 0.34 6.85
N HIS A 300 -19.39 0.53 7.92
CA HIS A 300 -18.23 -0.31 8.20
C HIS A 300 -18.65 -1.76 8.45
N GLY A 301 -19.68 -2.01 9.26
CA GLY A 301 -20.15 -3.36 9.54
C GLY A 301 -20.61 -4.13 8.29
N ARG A 302 -21.06 -3.43 7.23
CA ARG A 302 -21.49 -4.09 5.98
C ARG A 302 -20.39 -4.26 4.95
N MET A 303 -19.49 -3.29 4.83
CA MET A 303 -18.52 -3.26 3.73
C MET A 303 -17.11 -3.62 4.17
N MET A 304 -16.72 -3.28 5.40
CA MET A 304 -15.33 -3.38 5.84
C MET A 304 -14.87 -4.84 5.86
N GLU A 305 -15.68 -5.76 6.35
CA GLU A 305 -15.35 -7.19 6.34
C GLU A 305 -15.08 -7.68 4.91
N VAL A 306 -16.03 -7.50 4.00
CA VAL A 306 -15.90 -7.95 2.59
C VAL A 306 -14.66 -7.34 1.93
N VAL A 307 -14.46 -6.03 2.07
CA VAL A 307 -13.30 -5.34 1.51
C VAL A 307 -11.99 -5.88 2.12
N SER A 308 -11.98 -6.11 3.44
CA SER A 308 -10.81 -6.55 4.19
C SER A 308 -10.41 -8.01 3.98
N THR A 309 -11.35 -8.89 3.64
CA THR A 309 -11.11 -10.34 3.52
C THR A 309 -11.00 -10.81 2.08
N LEU A 310 -11.61 -10.08 1.13
CA LEU A 310 -11.62 -10.45 -0.29
C LEU A 310 -10.75 -9.51 -1.12
N LEU A 311 -11.03 -8.20 -1.06
CA LEU A 311 -10.48 -7.26 -2.03
C LEU A 311 -9.06 -6.78 -1.66
N LEU A 312 -8.81 -6.52 -0.38
CA LEU A 312 -7.50 -6.06 0.09
C LEU A 312 -6.40 -7.12 -0.03
N PRO A 313 -6.61 -8.39 0.36
CA PRO A 313 -5.61 -9.43 0.17
C PRO A 313 -5.26 -9.59 -1.32
N ALA A 314 -6.23 -9.43 -2.22
CA ALA A 314 -5.98 -9.45 -3.65
C ALA A 314 -5.04 -8.30 -4.07
N PHE A 315 -5.27 -7.08 -3.56
CA PHE A 315 -4.40 -5.93 -3.82
C PHE A 315 -2.96 -6.13 -3.32
N PHE A 316 -2.78 -6.48 -2.05
CA PHE A 316 -1.44 -6.62 -1.47
C PHE A 316 -0.67 -7.80 -2.08
N THR A 317 -1.37 -8.89 -2.38
CA THR A 317 -0.77 -10.04 -3.09
C THR A 317 -0.39 -9.64 -4.52
N PHE A 318 -1.26 -8.93 -5.26
CA PHE A 318 -0.96 -8.48 -6.62
C PHE A 318 0.26 -7.54 -6.68
N SER A 319 0.40 -6.65 -5.69
CA SER A 319 1.59 -5.81 -5.57
C SER A 319 2.87 -6.67 -5.45
N GLY A 320 2.85 -7.69 -4.60
CA GLY A 320 3.98 -8.62 -4.42
C GLY A 320 4.25 -9.55 -5.61
N LEU A 321 3.22 -9.91 -6.41
CA LEU A 321 3.37 -10.76 -7.61
C LEU A 321 4.30 -10.14 -8.67
N ASN A 322 4.47 -8.82 -8.65
CA ASN A 322 5.36 -8.11 -9.57
C ASN A 322 6.80 -7.96 -9.03
N THR A 323 7.06 -8.39 -7.80
CA THR A 323 8.37 -8.26 -7.16
C THR A 323 9.35 -9.35 -7.63
N GLN A 324 10.48 -8.93 -8.19
CA GLN A 324 11.58 -9.79 -8.64
C GLN A 324 12.83 -9.53 -7.79
N LEU A 325 13.10 -10.40 -6.81
CA LEU A 325 14.31 -10.28 -5.97
C LEU A 325 15.58 -10.86 -6.64
N GLY A 326 15.44 -11.55 -7.77
CA GLY A 326 16.58 -12.13 -8.50
C GLY A 326 17.64 -11.10 -8.91
N GLY A 327 17.23 -9.86 -9.20
CA GLY A 327 18.17 -8.75 -9.49
C GLY A 327 18.99 -8.30 -8.27
N ILE A 328 18.47 -8.49 -7.05
CA ILE A 328 19.15 -8.14 -5.80
C ILE A 328 20.25 -9.17 -5.47
N ALA A 329 20.04 -10.45 -5.79
CA ALA A 329 21.05 -11.49 -5.54
C ALA A 329 22.37 -11.27 -6.32
N GLY A 330 22.31 -10.66 -7.51
CA GLY A 330 23.49 -10.27 -8.27
C GLY A 330 24.23 -9.04 -7.69
N GLY A 331 23.49 -8.10 -7.08
CA GLY A 331 24.01 -6.82 -6.57
C GLY A 331 24.20 -6.73 -5.05
N ALA A 332 23.78 -7.72 -4.26
CA ALA A 332 23.88 -7.72 -2.79
C ALA A 332 25.19 -8.33 -2.25
N LEU A 333 25.97 -9.02 -3.08
CA LEU A 333 27.30 -9.53 -2.72
C LEU A 333 28.36 -8.45 -2.37
N PRO A 334 28.28 -7.18 -2.82
CA PRO A 334 29.16 -6.12 -2.33
C PRO A 334 28.65 -5.43 -1.06
N LEU A 335 27.33 -5.41 -0.77
CA LEU A 335 26.78 -4.67 0.38
C LEU A 335 27.16 -5.31 1.72
N TYR A 336 27.23 -6.64 1.80
CA TYR A 336 27.78 -7.28 3.01
C TYR A 336 29.28 -7.00 3.17
N LYS A 337 30.01 -6.80 2.06
CA LYS A 337 31.44 -6.42 2.10
C LYS A 337 31.66 -4.97 2.52
N LEU A 338 30.75 -4.06 2.19
CA LEU A 338 30.84 -2.64 2.60
C LEU A 338 30.33 -2.40 4.03
N ALA A 339 29.40 -3.23 4.53
CA ALA A 339 28.91 -3.15 5.91
C ALA A 339 29.87 -3.79 6.94
N LEU A 340 30.81 -4.64 6.49
CA LEU A 340 31.71 -5.42 7.36
C LEU A 340 33.19 -5.50 6.92
N PRO A 341 33.88 -4.46 6.39
CA PRO A 341 35.31 -4.63 6.11
C PRO A 341 36.18 -4.65 7.38
N ASP A 342 35.92 -3.85 8.44
CA ASP A 342 36.97 -3.62 9.46
C ASP A 342 36.58 -3.69 10.94
N ARG A 343 35.33 -4.01 11.31
CA ARG A 343 34.93 -4.00 12.74
C ARG A 343 35.12 -5.28 13.54
N PHE A 344 35.40 -6.42 12.91
CA PHE A 344 35.69 -7.67 13.65
C PHE A 344 37.18 -7.91 13.94
N GLU A 345 38.10 -7.29 13.17
CA GLU A 345 39.53 -7.42 13.46
C GLU A 345 39.96 -6.57 14.66
N HIS A 346 39.34 -5.41 14.87
CA HIS A 346 39.60 -4.56 16.04
C HIS A 346 39.02 -5.13 17.35
N VAL A 347 37.82 -5.74 17.30
CA VAL A 347 37.20 -6.33 18.51
C VAL A 347 37.92 -7.62 18.93
N SER A 348 38.43 -8.41 17.98
CA SER A 348 39.23 -9.60 18.32
C SER A 348 40.64 -9.28 18.84
N LYS A 349 41.23 -8.14 18.44
CA LYS A 349 42.50 -7.63 19.01
C LYS A 349 42.30 -7.00 20.40
N LEU A 350 41.17 -6.34 20.65
CA LEU A 350 40.82 -5.82 22.00
C LEU A 350 40.46 -6.95 22.98
N ALA A 351 39.79 -8.02 22.55
CA ALA A 351 39.47 -9.17 23.41
C ALA A 351 40.68 -10.05 23.77
N ARG A 352 41.82 -9.90 23.10
CA ARG A 352 43.08 -10.60 23.44
C ARG A 352 44.03 -9.79 24.32
N SER A 353 43.82 -8.47 24.47
CA SER A 353 44.71 -7.59 25.24
C SER A 353 44.30 -7.46 26.72
N ASP A 354 43.08 -7.84 27.10
CA ASP A 354 42.57 -7.68 28.49
C ASP A 354 42.52 -8.99 29.31
N ARG A 355 43.39 -9.96 29.02
CA ARG A 355 43.64 -11.08 29.95
C ARG A 355 44.63 -10.66 31.03
N ARG A 356 44.20 -9.88 32.01
CA ARG A 356 44.91 -9.80 33.30
C ARG A 356 44.50 -11.01 34.17
N PRO A 357 45.45 -11.71 34.81
CA PRO A 357 45.12 -12.81 35.70
C PRO A 357 44.47 -12.28 36.98
N VAL A 358 43.25 -12.75 37.26
CA VAL A 358 42.55 -12.53 38.53
C VAL A 358 43.32 -13.27 39.63
N ARG A 359 43.90 -12.53 40.58
CA ARG A 359 44.46 -13.09 41.82
C ARG A 359 43.32 -13.67 42.64
N ALA A 360 43.44 -14.96 42.98
CA ALA A 360 42.56 -15.66 43.92
C ALA A 360 42.66 -15.00 45.31
N GLY A 361 41.53 -14.50 45.81
CA GLY A 361 41.38 -14.05 47.19
C GLY A 361 41.33 -15.26 48.12
N SER A 362 42.26 -15.30 49.06
CA SER A 362 42.33 -16.22 50.19
C SER A 362 41.20 -15.95 51.18
N ASN A 363 40.50 -17.02 51.54
CA ASN A 363 39.54 -17.09 52.63
C ASN A 363 40.22 -16.88 54.00
N PRO A 364 39.59 -16.20 54.97
CA PRO A 364 39.87 -16.48 56.37
C PRO A 364 38.60 -16.96 57.10
N SER A 365 38.79 -18.10 57.77
CA SER A 365 38.15 -18.50 59.02
C SER A 365 38.30 -17.46 60.11
#